data_AF-A0A9E2UY70-F1
#
_entry.id   AF-A0A9E2UY70-F1
#
_cell.length_a   1.000
_cell.length_b   1.000
_cell.length_c   1.000
_cell.angle_alpha   90.00
_cell.angle_beta   90.00
_cell.angle_gamma   90.00
#
_symmetry.space_group_name_H-M   'P 1'
#
loop_
_entity.id
_entity.type
_entity.pdbx_description
1 polymer ?
#
loop_
_entity_poly.entity_id
_entity_poly.type
_entity_poly.pdbx_seq_one_letter_code
_entity_poly.pdbx_strand_id
1 'polypeptide(L)'
;MLLYFVKAGDAIKVGVATDIKKRIGGMQTGSQHRIKLLHCIDLPSEKARLMEKEIHIFFQKTNLHGEWFRFTQFMFDYIENLKDNGLESHEGWLQKRYLEEYDEIVTALKIKIERDIAYGDFVSLEKLKIEINEVFEEITLRQSKPDNVADTVKEWIEKREKSFTPRDIYNYFGFSARHEKKNVCMILSRCEKAGMVERIEGMRRGVYRKITNED
;
A
#
# COMPACT_ATOMS: atom_id res chain seq x y z
N MET A 1 -20.56 18.84 -10.90
CA MET A 1 -19.74 18.99 -9.67
C MET A 1 -18.43 18.31 -9.95
N LEU A 2 -17.33 18.93 -9.54
CA LEU A 2 -16.00 18.40 -9.80
C LEU A 2 -15.57 17.48 -8.67
N LEU A 3 -15.36 16.20 -8.95
CA LEU A 3 -14.54 15.31 -8.12
C LEU A 3 -13.08 15.67 -8.39
N TYR A 4 -12.28 15.92 -7.36
CA TYR A 4 -10.91 16.39 -7.51
C TYR A 4 -9.92 15.66 -6.61
N PHE A 5 -8.67 15.64 -7.07
CA PHE A 5 -7.51 15.15 -6.36
C PHE A 5 -6.48 16.27 -6.28
N VAL A 6 -6.09 16.68 -5.07
CA VAL A 6 -5.05 17.69 -4.86
C VAL A 6 -3.93 17.12 -4.00
N LYS A 7 -2.69 17.53 -4.24
CA LYS A 7 -1.51 17.14 -3.47
C LYS A 7 -1.00 18.32 -2.66
N ALA A 8 -0.65 18.08 -1.40
CA ALA A 8 0.02 19.04 -0.53
C ALA A 8 1.12 18.30 0.25
N GLY A 9 2.40 18.58 -0.04
CA GLY A 9 3.51 17.78 0.52
C GLY A 9 3.35 16.31 0.12
N ASP A 10 3.41 15.40 1.10
CA ASP A 10 3.22 13.95 0.90
C ASP A 10 1.79 13.47 1.17
N ALA A 11 0.82 14.38 1.11
CA ALA A 11 -0.60 14.07 1.26
C ALA A 11 -1.38 14.36 -0.03
N ILE A 12 -2.40 13.55 -0.31
CA ILE A 12 -3.44 13.80 -1.29
C ILE A 12 -4.76 14.03 -0.57
N LYS A 13 -5.54 14.99 -1.04
CA LYS A 13 -6.95 15.14 -0.68
C LYS A 13 -7.82 14.77 -1.85
N VAL A 14 -8.86 14.00 -1.57
CA VAL A 14 -9.96 13.72 -2.50
C VAL A 14 -11.17 14.48 -2.01
N GLY A 15 -11.80 15.25 -2.91
CA GLY A 15 -12.99 15.98 -2.53
C GLY A 15 -13.91 16.29 -3.71
N VAL A 16 -15.08 16.85 -3.40
CA VAL A 16 -15.98 17.43 -4.41
C VAL A 16 -16.12 18.96 -4.27
N ALA A 17 -16.24 19.66 -5.39
CA ALA A 17 -16.44 21.12 -5.41
C ALA A 17 -17.25 21.58 -6.63
N THR A 18 -17.96 22.69 -6.50
CA THR A 18 -18.56 23.40 -7.65
C THR A 18 -17.53 24.29 -8.35
N ASP A 19 -16.65 24.93 -7.57
CA ASP A 19 -15.54 25.75 -8.05
C ASP A 19 -14.22 25.27 -7.43
N ILE A 20 -13.43 24.55 -8.22
CA ILE A 20 -12.16 23.99 -7.78
C ILE A 20 -11.10 25.07 -7.49
N LYS A 21 -11.12 26.19 -8.22
CA LYS A 21 -10.14 27.27 -8.02
C LYS A 21 -10.36 27.95 -6.68
N LYS A 22 -11.61 28.30 -6.39
CA LYS A 22 -12.00 28.88 -5.08
C LYS A 22 -11.71 27.90 -3.94
N ARG A 23 -12.00 26.60 -4.13
CA ARG A 23 -11.73 25.57 -3.12
C ARG A 23 -10.24 25.41 -2.84
N ILE A 24 -9.38 25.36 -3.87
CA ILE A 24 -7.93 25.30 -3.71
C ILE A 24 -7.39 26.56 -3.00
N GLY A 25 -7.86 27.75 -3.40
CA GLY A 25 -7.49 29.00 -2.75
C GLY A 25 -7.79 29.00 -1.25
N GLY A 26 -9.00 28.57 -0.87
CA GLY A 26 -9.39 28.45 0.54
C GLY A 26 -8.64 27.35 1.32
N MET A 27 -8.19 26.29 0.66
CA MET A 27 -7.34 25.28 1.32
C MET A 27 -5.90 25.77 1.49
N GLN A 28 -5.39 26.57 0.55
CA GLN A 28 -4.00 27.05 0.57
C GLN A 28 -3.75 27.99 1.75
N THR A 29 -4.73 28.78 2.18
CA THR A 29 -4.60 29.70 3.33
C THR A 29 -4.29 28.97 4.64
N GLY A 30 -4.73 27.71 4.78
CA GLY A 30 -4.48 26.87 5.95
C GLY A 30 -3.35 25.85 5.77
N SER A 31 -2.62 25.86 4.64
CA SER A 31 -1.60 24.86 4.33
C SER A 31 -0.21 25.48 4.19
N GLN A 32 0.75 24.94 4.94
CA GLN A 32 2.18 25.27 4.79
C GLN A 32 2.79 24.74 3.49
N HIS A 33 2.12 23.76 2.85
CA HIS A 33 2.57 23.19 1.59
C HIS A 33 1.78 23.79 0.43
N ARG A 34 2.44 23.94 -0.72
CA ARG A 34 1.75 24.36 -1.95
C ARG A 34 0.80 23.27 -2.41
N ILE A 35 -0.46 23.62 -2.60
CA ILE A 35 -1.51 22.72 -3.09
C ILE A 35 -1.42 22.66 -4.61
N LYS A 36 -1.26 21.45 -5.15
CA LYS A 36 -1.23 21.16 -6.58
C LYS A 36 -2.45 20.33 -6.97
N LEU A 37 -3.25 20.83 -7.91
CA LEU A 37 -4.30 20.01 -8.54
C LEU A 37 -3.64 18.88 -9.35
N LEU A 38 -3.98 17.64 -9.05
CA LEU A 38 -3.51 16.46 -9.79
C LEU A 38 -4.49 16.09 -10.89
N HIS A 39 -5.78 16.09 -10.58
CA HIS A 39 -6.85 15.75 -11.52
C HIS A 39 -8.20 16.27 -11.03
N CYS A 40 -9.14 16.47 -11.96
CA CYS A 40 -10.55 16.68 -11.66
C CYS A 40 -11.43 16.13 -12.77
N ILE A 41 -12.63 15.67 -12.39
CA ILE A 41 -13.62 15.06 -13.27
C ILE A 41 -14.95 15.75 -13.01
N ASP A 42 -15.62 16.23 -14.06
CA ASP A 42 -16.97 16.77 -13.93
C ASP A 42 -17.99 15.65 -13.96
N LEU A 43 -18.82 15.61 -12.92
CA LEU A 43 -19.81 14.56 -12.68
C LEU A 43 -21.13 15.16 -12.20
N PRO A 44 -22.26 14.49 -12.44
CA PRO A 44 -23.50 14.76 -11.74
C PRO A 44 -23.28 14.78 -10.22
N SER A 45 -23.94 15.68 -9.49
CA SER A 45 -23.71 15.91 -8.06
C SER A 45 -23.78 14.64 -7.21
N GLU A 46 -24.78 13.78 -7.46
CA GLU A 46 -24.94 12.53 -6.72
C GLU A 46 -23.81 11.54 -7.02
N LYS A 47 -23.46 11.37 -8.30
CA LYS A 47 -22.36 10.50 -8.74
C LYS A 47 -21.02 10.97 -8.17
N ALA A 48 -20.77 12.28 -8.14
CA ALA A 48 -19.54 12.84 -7.56
C ALA A 48 -19.37 12.48 -6.08
N ARG A 49 -20.44 12.60 -5.28
CA ARG A 49 -20.43 12.27 -3.85
C ARG A 49 -20.32 10.76 -3.59
N LEU A 50 -20.98 9.95 -4.41
CA LEU A 50 -20.87 8.49 -4.32
C LEU A 50 -19.42 8.05 -4.59
N MET A 51 -18.83 8.53 -5.69
CA MET A 51 -17.43 8.26 -6.04
C MET A 51 -16.45 8.74 -4.98
N GLU A 52 -16.64 9.96 -4.43
CA GLU A 52 -15.82 10.47 -3.34
C GLU A 52 -15.84 9.52 -2.14
N LYS A 53 -17.02 9.05 -1.75
CA LYS A 53 -17.19 8.09 -0.65
C LYS A 53 -16.51 6.76 -0.95
N GLU A 54 -16.67 6.21 -2.15
CA GLU A 54 -16.02 4.96 -2.56
C GLU A 54 -14.50 5.08 -2.53
N ILE A 55 -13.97 6.19 -3.07
CA ILE A 55 -12.53 6.47 -3.06
C ILE A 55 -12.01 6.65 -1.62
N HIS A 56 -12.78 7.30 -0.75
CA HIS A 56 -12.43 7.46 0.67
C HIS A 56 -12.40 6.12 1.39
N ILE A 57 -13.38 5.24 1.15
CA ILE A 57 -13.40 3.87 1.70
C ILE A 57 -12.18 3.11 1.17
N PHE A 58 -11.94 3.19 -0.13
CA PHE A 58 -10.86 2.47 -0.79
C PHE A 58 -9.46 2.88 -0.28
N PHE A 59 -9.25 4.18 -0.04
CA PHE A 59 -8.00 4.70 0.50
C PHE A 59 -8.02 4.92 2.00
N GLN A 60 -9.03 4.43 2.73
CA GLN A 60 -9.22 4.68 4.16
C GLN A 60 -7.97 4.29 4.98
N LYS A 61 -7.27 3.23 4.58
CA LYS A 61 -6.04 2.77 5.24
C LYS A 61 -4.87 3.75 5.13
N THR A 62 -4.88 4.61 4.11
CA THR A 62 -3.89 5.68 3.94
C THR A 62 -4.36 7.01 4.53
N ASN A 63 -5.52 7.05 5.20
CA ASN A 63 -6.05 8.27 5.79
C ASN A 63 -5.06 8.84 6.81
N LEU A 64 -4.76 10.14 6.68
CA LEU A 64 -3.96 10.90 7.62
C LEU A 64 -4.87 11.61 8.61
N HIS A 65 -5.80 12.42 8.08
CA HIS A 65 -6.80 13.14 8.86
C HIS A 65 -7.91 13.65 7.96
N GLY A 66 -9.17 13.32 8.29
CA GLY A 66 -10.34 13.78 7.55
C GLY A 66 -10.33 13.28 6.10
N GLU A 67 -10.29 14.19 5.13
CA GLU A 67 -10.29 13.86 3.69
C GLU A 67 -8.86 13.79 3.10
N TRP A 68 -7.83 13.78 3.95
CA TRP A 68 -6.43 13.72 3.53
C TRP A 68 -5.88 12.31 3.69
N PHE A 69 -5.14 11.86 2.69
CA PHE A 69 -4.55 10.55 2.56
C PHE A 69 -3.06 10.65 2.27
N ARG A 70 -2.29 9.65 2.67
CA ARG A 70 -0.86 9.55 2.36
C ARG A 70 -0.69 9.33 0.86
N PHE A 71 0.23 10.09 0.26
CA PHE A 71 0.60 9.91 -1.14
C PHE A 71 1.35 8.57 -1.32
N THR A 72 0.79 7.69 -2.13
CA THR A 72 1.41 6.40 -2.50
C THR A 72 1.51 6.27 -4.03
N GLN A 73 2.41 5.41 -4.50
CA GLN A 73 2.51 5.10 -5.92
C GLN A 73 1.19 4.53 -6.45
N PHE A 74 0.55 3.68 -5.66
CA PHE A 74 -0.74 3.09 -6.01
C PHE A 74 -1.84 4.14 -6.22
N MET A 75 -1.92 5.16 -5.36
CA MET A 75 -2.87 6.26 -5.53
C MET A 75 -2.52 7.13 -6.75
N PHE A 76 -1.24 7.31 -7.05
CA PHE A 76 -0.82 8.00 -8.26
C PHE A 76 -1.25 7.22 -9.52
N ASP A 77 -0.96 5.93 -9.59
CA ASP A 77 -1.33 5.06 -10.71
C ASP A 77 -2.85 5.02 -10.90
N TYR A 78 -3.61 5.01 -9.81
CA TYR A 78 -5.06 5.12 -9.82
C TYR A 78 -5.55 6.43 -10.45
N ILE A 79 -4.96 7.57 -10.06
CA ILE A 79 -5.31 8.89 -10.60
C ILE A 79 -4.93 8.99 -12.09
N GLU A 80 -3.77 8.46 -12.49
CA GLU A 80 -3.39 8.42 -13.91
C GLU A 80 -4.32 7.53 -14.72
N ASN A 81 -4.72 6.36 -14.21
CA ASN A 81 -5.71 5.53 -14.88
C ASN A 81 -7.05 6.26 -15.08
N LEU A 82 -7.52 7.03 -14.08
CA LEU A 82 -8.74 7.83 -14.22
C LEU A 82 -8.59 8.92 -15.30
N LYS A 83 -7.39 9.51 -15.45
CA LYS A 83 -7.12 10.49 -16.50
C LYS A 83 -7.19 9.88 -17.89
N ASP A 84 -6.56 8.72 -18.05
CA ASP A 84 -6.37 8.10 -19.37
C ASP A 84 -7.64 7.38 -19.84
N ASN A 85 -8.36 6.72 -18.93
CA ASN A 85 -9.45 5.80 -19.25
C ASN A 85 -10.81 6.28 -18.73
N GLY A 86 -10.86 7.41 -18.03
CA GLY A 86 -12.08 7.95 -17.45
C GLY A 86 -12.63 7.12 -16.29
N LEU A 87 -13.77 7.58 -15.75
CA LEU A 87 -14.38 7.02 -14.55
C LEU A 87 -14.88 5.58 -14.72
N GLU A 88 -15.32 5.21 -15.92
CA GLU A 88 -15.90 3.88 -16.17
C GLU A 88 -14.87 2.75 -16.03
N SER A 89 -13.58 3.10 -16.13
CA SER A 89 -12.49 2.16 -15.88
C SER A 89 -12.23 1.89 -14.39
N HIS A 90 -12.88 2.63 -13.48
CA HIS A 90 -12.62 2.57 -12.04
C HIS A 90 -12.74 1.15 -11.47
N GLU A 91 -13.91 0.53 -11.65
CA GLU A 91 -14.20 -0.79 -11.08
C GLU A 91 -13.29 -1.87 -11.68
N GLY A 92 -13.12 -1.86 -13.00
CA GLY A 92 -12.28 -2.83 -13.71
C GLY A 92 -10.80 -2.70 -13.34
N TRP A 93 -10.30 -1.48 -13.17
CA TRP A 93 -8.91 -1.25 -12.73
C TRP A 93 -8.71 -1.70 -11.29
N LEU A 94 -9.66 -1.40 -10.40
CA LEU A 94 -9.62 -1.85 -9.01
C LEU A 94 -9.61 -3.38 -8.92
N GLN A 95 -10.53 -4.05 -9.60
CA GLN A 95 -10.61 -5.51 -9.62
C GLN A 95 -9.32 -6.11 -10.18
N LYS A 96 -8.81 -5.57 -11.29
CA LYS A 96 -7.57 -6.03 -11.89
C LYS A 96 -6.38 -5.88 -10.95
N ARG A 97 -6.22 -4.73 -10.29
CA ARG A 97 -5.13 -4.52 -9.34
C ARG A 97 -5.24 -5.39 -8.10
N TYR A 98 -6.46 -5.57 -7.60
CA TYR A 98 -6.72 -6.46 -6.48
C TYR A 98 -6.38 -7.91 -6.84
N LEU A 99 -6.72 -8.35 -8.06
CA LEU A 99 -6.30 -9.65 -8.56
C LEU A 99 -4.77 -9.69 -8.70
N GLU A 100 -4.12 -8.77 -9.40
CA GLU A 100 -2.65 -8.80 -9.58
C GLU A 100 -1.86 -8.83 -8.26
N GLU A 101 -2.33 -8.14 -7.22
CA GLU A 101 -1.63 -8.06 -5.93
C GLU A 101 -1.99 -9.21 -4.97
N TYR A 102 -3.19 -9.79 -5.11
CA TYR A 102 -3.71 -10.78 -4.17
C TYR A 102 -4.14 -12.10 -4.84
N ASP A 103 -3.83 -12.34 -6.12
CA ASP A 103 -4.33 -13.48 -6.89
C ASP A 103 -4.01 -14.81 -6.20
N GLU A 104 -2.76 -14.96 -5.76
CA GLU A 104 -2.29 -16.18 -5.09
C GLU A 104 -3.04 -16.42 -3.78
N ILE A 105 -3.27 -15.35 -3.01
CA ILE A 105 -3.97 -15.38 -1.72
C ILE A 105 -5.45 -15.68 -1.92
N VAL A 106 -6.10 -14.99 -2.85
CA VAL A 106 -7.52 -15.16 -3.16
C VAL A 106 -7.78 -16.54 -3.74
N THR A 107 -6.89 -17.04 -4.60
CA THR A 107 -6.96 -18.38 -5.17
C THR A 107 -6.79 -19.45 -4.10
N ALA A 108 -5.81 -19.29 -3.21
CA ALA A 108 -5.61 -20.21 -2.09
C ALA A 108 -6.83 -20.24 -1.15
N LEU A 109 -7.42 -19.08 -0.86
CA LEU A 109 -8.64 -18.97 -0.06
C LEU A 109 -9.85 -19.61 -0.75
N LYS A 110 -10.05 -19.38 -2.06
CA LYS A 110 -11.12 -20.02 -2.84
C LYS A 110 -11.01 -21.54 -2.82
N ILE A 111 -9.82 -22.09 -3.08
CA ILE A 111 -9.58 -23.54 -3.05
C ILE A 111 -9.92 -24.12 -1.67
N LYS A 112 -9.54 -23.40 -0.60
CA LYS A 112 -9.85 -23.82 0.78
C LYS A 112 -11.36 -23.81 1.05
N ILE A 113 -12.07 -22.74 0.65
CA ILE A 113 -13.53 -22.64 0.79
C ILE A 113 -14.23 -23.76 0.04
N GLU A 114 -13.86 -24.00 -1.23
CA GLU A 114 -14.48 -25.04 -2.06
C GLU A 114 -14.28 -26.44 -1.46
N ARG A 115 -13.07 -26.72 -0.95
CA ARG A 115 -12.77 -27.96 -0.26
C ARG A 115 -13.67 -28.12 0.96
N ASP A 116 -13.75 -27.10 1.81
CA ASP A 116 -14.47 -27.20 3.09
C ASP A 116 -15.99 -27.26 2.91
N ILE A 117 -16.53 -26.58 1.87
CA ILE A 117 -17.93 -26.73 1.45
C ILE A 117 -18.20 -28.15 0.95
N ALA A 118 -17.33 -28.73 0.13
CA ALA A 118 -17.50 -30.09 -0.38
C ALA A 118 -17.53 -31.15 0.73
N TYR A 119 -16.85 -30.90 1.86
CA TYR A 119 -16.86 -31.77 3.04
C TYR A 119 -17.97 -31.44 4.06
N GLY A 120 -18.77 -30.39 3.84
CA GLY A 120 -19.90 -30.02 4.71
C GLY A 120 -19.49 -29.41 6.06
N ASP A 121 -18.26 -28.89 6.18
CA ASP A 121 -17.73 -28.38 7.44
C ASP A 121 -18.03 -26.89 7.64
N PHE A 122 -19.20 -26.58 8.20
CA PHE A 122 -19.63 -25.20 8.46
C PHE A 122 -18.83 -24.48 9.57
N VAL A 123 -18.05 -25.19 10.40
CA VAL A 123 -17.13 -24.58 11.38
C VAL A 123 -15.94 -23.92 10.66
N SER A 124 -15.62 -24.38 9.45
CA SER A 124 -14.57 -23.79 8.62
C SER A 124 -14.86 -22.35 8.22
N LEU A 125 -16.10 -21.96 7.90
CA LEU A 125 -16.40 -20.61 7.38
C LEU A 125 -16.05 -19.48 8.37
N GLU A 126 -16.33 -19.65 9.66
CA GLU A 126 -15.94 -18.66 10.68
C GLU A 126 -14.41 -18.64 10.89
N LYS A 127 -13.76 -19.81 10.85
CA LYS A 127 -12.31 -19.90 10.88
C LYS A 127 -11.66 -19.24 9.66
N LEU A 128 -12.27 -19.39 8.50
CA LEU A 128 -11.80 -18.84 7.23
C LEU A 128 -12.01 -17.32 7.19
N LYS A 129 -13.07 -16.79 7.82
CA LYS A 129 -13.19 -15.33 8.07
C LYS A 129 -12.07 -14.80 8.96
N ILE A 130 -11.70 -15.53 10.01
CA ILE A 130 -10.58 -15.15 10.90
C ILE A 130 -9.27 -15.15 10.10
N GLU A 131 -8.98 -16.20 9.35
CA GLU A 131 -7.78 -16.29 8.53
C GLU A 131 -7.74 -15.24 7.41
N ILE A 132 -8.88 -14.92 6.78
CA ILE A 132 -8.99 -13.80 5.84
C ILE A 132 -8.66 -12.48 6.54
N ASN A 133 -9.17 -12.26 7.74
CA ASN A 133 -8.86 -11.05 8.50
C ASN A 133 -7.39 -11.00 8.91
N GLU A 134 -6.77 -12.12 9.29
CA GLU A 134 -5.33 -12.18 9.61
C GLU A 134 -4.47 -11.86 8.39
N VAL A 135 -4.80 -12.43 7.22
CA VAL A 135 -4.14 -12.11 5.96
C VAL A 135 -4.36 -10.65 5.59
N PHE A 136 -5.57 -10.12 5.79
CA PHE A 136 -5.88 -8.71 5.55
C PHE A 136 -5.10 -7.79 6.49
N GLU A 137 -4.97 -8.13 7.76
CA GLU A 137 -4.12 -7.43 8.74
C GLU A 137 -2.64 -7.50 8.34
N GLU A 138 -2.15 -8.66 7.90
CA GLU A 138 -0.77 -8.83 7.44
C GLU A 138 -0.48 -7.97 6.20
N ILE A 139 -1.40 -7.95 5.24
CA ILE A 139 -1.36 -7.05 4.07
C ILE A 139 -1.39 -5.58 4.53
N THR A 140 -2.20 -5.26 5.54
CA THR A 140 -2.33 -3.91 6.08
C THR A 140 -1.05 -3.45 6.77
N LEU A 141 -0.41 -4.32 7.55
CA LEU A 141 0.86 -4.12 8.23
C LEU A 141 2.03 -3.97 7.25
N ARG A 142 2.01 -4.69 6.12
CA ARG A 142 3.01 -4.53 5.04
C ARG A 142 3.01 -3.12 4.44
N GLN A 143 1.86 -2.45 4.41
CA GLN A 143 1.72 -1.15 3.75
C GLN A 143 1.85 0.07 4.69
N SER A 144 1.93 -0.13 6.00
CA SER A 144 2.21 0.96 6.96
C SER A 144 3.72 1.11 7.19
N LYS A 145 4.21 2.36 7.22
CA LYS A 145 5.62 2.60 7.53
C LYS A 145 5.84 2.28 9.01
N PRO A 146 6.81 1.44 9.37
CA PRO A 146 7.08 1.14 10.77
C PRO A 146 7.61 2.37 11.50
N ASP A 147 7.12 2.60 12.72
CA ASP A 147 7.59 3.70 13.60
C ASP A 147 9.08 3.55 13.92
N ASN A 148 9.57 2.31 14.02
CA ASN A 148 10.99 1.99 14.17
C ASN A 148 11.46 1.08 13.03
N VAL A 149 11.89 1.70 11.94
CA VAL A 149 12.39 1.02 10.74
C VAL A 149 13.49 0.01 11.04
N ALA A 150 14.36 0.28 12.03
CA ALA A 150 15.49 -0.61 12.32
C ALA A 150 15.03 -1.94 12.91
N ASP A 151 14.15 -1.89 13.91
CA ASP A 151 13.71 -3.09 14.61
C ASP A 151 12.74 -3.90 13.75
N THR A 152 11.84 -3.26 13.01
CA THR A 152 10.96 -3.98 12.10
C THR A 152 11.70 -4.65 10.94
N VAL A 153 12.76 -4.03 10.41
CA VAL A 153 13.61 -4.68 9.39
C VAL A 153 14.34 -5.89 9.99
N LYS A 154 14.82 -5.82 11.25
CA LYS A 154 15.45 -6.98 11.91
C LYS A 154 14.47 -8.13 12.13
N GLU A 155 13.28 -7.86 12.67
CA GLU A 155 12.24 -8.87 12.85
C GLU A 155 11.85 -9.52 11.51
N TRP A 156 11.79 -8.72 10.44
CA TRP A 156 11.54 -9.23 9.10
C TRP A 156 12.65 -10.15 8.61
N ILE A 157 13.92 -9.81 8.88
CA ILE A 157 15.08 -10.64 8.54
C ILE A 157 15.03 -11.96 9.32
N GLU A 158 14.70 -11.93 10.62
CA GLU A 158 14.65 -13.13 11.48
C GLU A 158 13.64 -14.17 10.96
N LYS A 159 12.52 -13.71 10.42
CA LYS A 159 11.47 -14.56 9.84
C LYS A 159 11.81 -15.13 8.45
N ARG A 160 12.92 -14.73 7.83
CA ARG A 160 13.30 -15.20 6.48
C ARG A 160 14.14 -16.48 6.56
N GLU A 161 13.69 -17.49 5.82
CA GLU A 161 14.45 -18.71 5.56
C GLU A 161 15.29 -18.62 4.27
N LYS A 162 14.83 -17.81 3.32
CA LYS A 162 15.46 -17.65 2.00
C LYS A 162 16.35 -16.41 1.95
N SER A 163 17.32 -16.42 1.02
CA SER A 163 18.10 -15.23 0.68
C SER A 163 17.20 -14.10 0.18
N PHE A 164 17.60 -12.86 0.42
CA PHE A 164 16.85 -11.67 0.03
C PHE A 164 17.78 -10.54 -0.41
N THR A 165 17.22 -9.54 -1.08
CA THR A 165 17.90 -8.33 -1.51
C THR A 165 17.36 -7.12 -0.74
N PRO A 166 18.08 -5.99 -0.71
CA PRO A 166 17.54 -4.74 -0.20
C PRO A 166 16.22 -4.35 -0.88
N ARG A 167 16.04 -4.73 -2.15
CA ARG A 167 14.82 -4.42 -2.90
C ARG A 167 13.60 -5.14 -2.35
N ASP A 168 13.76 -6.36 -1.84
CA ASP A 168 12.67 -7.10 -1.23
C ASP A 168 12.17 -6.39 0.03
N ILE A 169 13.08 -5.83 0.82
CA ILE A 169 12.75 -5.00 1.99
C ILE A 169 12.04 -3.72 1.55
N TYR A 170 12.52 -3.05 0.50
CA TYR A 170 11.88 -1.83 0.00
C TYR A 170 10.43 -2.09 -0.43
N ASN A 171 10.23 -3.17 -1.17
CA ASN A 171 8.91 -3.56 -1.66
C ASN A 171 8.01 -3.96 -0.49
N TYR A 172 8.53 -4.73 0.47
CA TYR A 172 7.75 -5.22 1.61
C TYR A 172 7.23 -4.08 2.50
N PHE A 173 8.03 -3.05 2.75
CA PHE A 173 7.65 -1.92 3.62
C PHE A 173 7.22 -0.65 2.87
N GLY A 174 7.11 -0.72 1.54
CA GLY A 174 6.76 0.44 0.72
C GLY A 174 7.79 1.58 0.73
N PHE A 175 9.07 1.30 1.00
CA PHE A 175 10.14 2.31 1.00
C PHE A 175 10.50 2.75 -0.42
N SER A 176 10.01 3.91 -0.82
CA SER A 176 10.22 4.45 -2.17
C SER A 176 11.26 5.57 -2.19
N ALA A 177 11.36 6.36 -1.11
CA ALA A 177 12.22 7.53 -1.07
C ALA A 177 13.70 7.17 -0.91
N ARG A 178 14.57 8.02 -1.50
CA ARG A 178 16.02 7.79 -1.49
C ARG A 178 16.61 7.66 -0.09
N HIS A 179 16.13 8.45 0.86
CA HIS A 179 16.62 8.44 2.24
C HIS A 179 16.20 7.15 2.98
N GLU A 180 15.01 6.61 2.71
CA GLU A 180 14.53 5.34 3.28
C GLU A 180 15.36 4.17 2.78
N LYS A 181 15.61 4.11 1.47
CA LYS A 181 16.47 3.09 0.85
C LYS A 181 17.89 3.14 1.42
N LYS A 182 18.43 4.34 1.62
CA LYS A 182 19.72 4.54 2.30
C LYS A 182 19.68 4.03 3.74
N ASN A 183 18.59 4.28 4.47
CA ASN A 183 18.41 3.81 5.85
C ASN A 183 18.44 2.28 5.94
N VAL A 184 17.68 1.60 5.07
CA VAL A 184 17.69 0.12 4.98
C VAL A 184 19.09 -0.41 4.70
N CYS A 185 19.85 0.20 3.77
CA CYS A 185 21.22 -0.21 3.52
C CYS A 185 22.13 -0.07 4.76
N MET A 186 21.93 1.00 5.56
CA MET A 186 22.67 1.17 6.82
C MET A 186 22.26 0.11 7.86
N ILE A 187 20.97 -0.22 7.96
CA ILE A 187 20.47 -1.27 8.85
C ILE A 187 21.08 -2.62 8.47
N LEU A 188 21.06 -2.99 7.19
CA LEU A 188 21.67 -4.24 6.70
C LEU A 188 23.16 -4.31 7.02
N SER A 189 23.91 -3.22 6.80
CA SER A 189 25.34 -3.19 7.15
C SER A 189 25.58 -3.37 8.65
N ARG A 190 24.68 -2.87 9.51
CA ARG A 190 24.75 -3.10 10.97
C ARG A 190 24.41 -4.55 11.33
N CYS A 191 23.40 -5.14 10.69
CA CYS A 191 23.02 -6.53 10.88
C CYS A 191 24.15 -7.48 10.45
N GLU A 192 24.83 -7.17 9.35
CA GLU A 192 26.00 -7.90 8.85
C GLU A 192 27.15 -7.87 9.86
N LYS A 193 27.49 -6.68 10.37
CA LYS A 193 28.52 -6.53 11.43
C LYS A 193 28.15 -7.23 12.74
N ALA A 194 26.86 -7.38 13.02
CA ALA A 194 26.35 -8.07 14.20
C ALA A 194 26.24 -9.59 14.01
N GLY A 195 26.57 -10.12 12.82
CA GLY A 195 26.46 -11.55 12.53
C GLY A 195 25.01 -12.06 12.38
N MET A 196 24.04 -11.17 12.16
CA MET A 196 22.64 -11.59 11.93
C MET A 196 22.43 -12.06 10.48
N VAL A 197 23.16 -11.46 9.55
CA VAL A 197 23.10 -11.76 8.11
C VAL A 197 24.50 -11.78 7.54
N GLU A 198 24.69 -12.46 6.42
CA GLU A 198 25.89 -12.35 5.61
C GLU A 198 25.53 -12.01 4.17
N ARG A 199 26.46 -11.32 3.50
CA ARG A 199 26.35 -11.04 2.07
C ARG A 199 26.89 -12.23 1.29
N ILE A 200 26.10 -12.71 0.33
CA ILE A 200 26.52 -13.79 -0.57
C ILE A 200 27.46 -13.21 -1.64
N GLU A 201 28.73 -13.62 -1.63
CA GLU A 201 29.73 -13.19 -2.61
C GLU A 201 29.41 -13.69 -4.03
N GLY A 202 29.90 -12.96 -5.05
CA GLY A 202 29.73 -13.33 -6.46
C GLY A 202 28.37 -13.03 -7.08
N MET A 203 27.33 -12.74 -6.28
CA MET A 203 26.01 -12.34 -6.82
C MET A 203 25.93 -10.83 -7.09
N ARG A 204 25.37 -10.46 -8.25
CA ARG A 204 25.13 -9.06 -8.60
C ARG A 204 24.14 -8.43 -7.61
N ARG A 205 24.56 -7.32 -6.99
CA ARG A 205 23.79 -6.44 -6.10
C ARG A 205 23.34 -7.06 -4.78
N GLY A 206 24.31 -7.26 -3.88
CA GLY A 206 24.07 -7.28 -2.42
C GLY A 206 22.95 -8.20 -1.97
N VAL A 207 23.03 -9.47 -2.35
CA VAL A 207 22.13 -10.51 -1.83
C VAL A 207 22.60 -10.88 -0.42
N TYR A 208 21.66 -11.00 0.50
CA TYR A 208 21.89 -11.35 1.90
C TYR A 208 21.19 -12.67 2.23
N ARG A 209 21.74 -13.42 3.18
CA ARG A 209 21.04 -14.51 3.86
C ARG A 209 21.18 -14.37 5.37
N LYS A 210 20.18 -14.85 6.12
CA LYS A 210 20.24 -14.93 7.58
C LYS A 210 21.27 -15.98 7.99
N ILE A 211 22.09 -15.67 9.00
CA ILE A 211 22.98 -16.67 9.62
C ILE A 211 22.15 -17.40 10.69
N THR A 212 22.00 -18.71 10.55
CA THR A 212 21.44 -19.58 11.59
C THR A 212 22.59 -20.14 12.41
N ASN A 213 22.62 -19.89 13.72
CA ASN A 213 23.63 -20.44 14.64
C ASN A 213 23.45 -21.96 14.90
N GLU A 214 22.91 -22.69 13.92
CA GLU A 214 22.78 -24.14 13.96
C GLU A 214 23.97 -24.76 13.22
N ASP A 215 25.16 -24.66 13.82
CA ASP A 215 26.34 -25.48 13.54
C ASP A 215 27.24 -25.55 14.78
#